data_AF-A0A1Y2MGE6-F1
#
_entry.id   AF-A0A1Y2MGE6-F1
#
_cell.length_a   1.000
_cell.length_b   1.000
_cell.length_c   1.000
_cell.angle_alpha   90.00
_cell.angle_beta   90.00
_cell.angle_gamma   90.00
#
_symmetry.space_group_name_H-M   'P 1'
#
loop_
_entity.id
_entity.type
_entity.pdbx_description
1 polymer ?
#
loop_
_entity_poly.entity_id
_entity_poly.type
_entity_poly.pdbx_seq_one_letter_code
_entity_poly.pdbx_strand_id
1 'polypeptide(L)' 'MAQTPQQRQANMRFAKAQEKKMGKPEAPVVVKPRGPQKSPISKGWIVLLAFMLCGGLLFELLRMFF' A
#
# COMPACT_ATOMS: atom_id res chain seq x y z
N MET A 1 41.22 27.47 -12.13
CA MET A 1 41.66 26.44 -13.10
C MET A 1 40.42 25.78 -13.68
N ALA A 2 40.13 26.02 -14.96
CA ALA A 2 39.05 25.35 -15.65
C ALA A 2 39.52 23.94 -16.08
N GLN A 3 38.64 22.93 -15.97
CA GLN A 3 38.97 21.59 -16.47
C GLN A 3 39.23 21.64 -17.96
N THR A 4 40.32 21.00 -18.40
CA THR A 4 40.61 20.89 -19.82
C THR A 4 39.57 19.98 -20.49
N PRO A 5 39.30 20.15 -21.80
CA PRO A 5 38.37 19.28 -22.52
C PRO A 5 38.72 17.78 -22.38
N GLN A 6 40.01 17.45 -22.30
CA GLN A 6 40.50 16.09 -22.07
C GLN A 6 40.15 15.58 -20.67
N GLN A 7 40.31 16.40 -19.63
CA GLN A 7 39.90 16.03 -18.27
C GLN A 7 38.39 15.80 -18.17
N ARG A 8 37.58 16.63 -18.85
CA ARG A 8 36.13 16.44 -18.90
C ARG A 8 35.76 15.10 -19.53
N GLN A 9 36.42 14.72 -20.63
CA GLN A 9 36.21 13.43 -21.28
C GLN A 9 36.63 12.25 -20.39
N ALA A 10 37.78 12.35 -19.71
CA ALA A 10 38.25 11.33 -18.77
C ALA A 10 37.27 11.14 -17.60
N ASN A 11 36.77 12.24 -17.03
CA ASN A 11 35.79 12.21 -15.94
C ASN A 11 34.46 11.56 -16.38
N MET A 12 33.99 11.84 -17.60
CA MET A 12 32.80 11.19 -18.15
C MET A 12 33.00 9.69 -18.35
N ARG A 13 34.18 9.25 -18.80
CA ARG A 13 34.50 7.82 -18.96
C ARG A 13 34.54 7.11 -17.62
N PHE A 14 35.18 7.72 -16.62
CA PHE A 14 35.25 7.19 -15.26
C PHE A 14 33.86 7.11 -14.62
N ALA A 15 33.04 8.16 -14.74
CA ALA A 15 31.68 8.18 -14.22
C ALA A 15 30.82 7.05 -14.79
N LYS A 16 30.85 6.82 -16.11
CA LYS A 16 30.13 5.70 -16.76
C LYS A 16 30.62 4.32 -16.29
N ALA A 17 31.92 4.17 -16.07
CA ALA A 17 32.49 2.92 -15.56
C ALA A 17 32.09 2.65 -14.10
N GLN A 18 31.99 3.70 -13.28
CA GLN A 18 31.52 3.61 -11.90
C GLN A 18 30.02 3.32 -11.83
N GLU A 19 29.20 4.01 -12.63
CA GLU A 19 27.76 3.78 -12.72
C GLU A 19 27.43 2.32 -13.05
N LYS A 20 28.17 1.71 -13.99
CA LYS A 20 28.00 0.28 -14.32
C LYS A 20 28.38 -0.67 -13.16
N LYS A 21 29.26 -0.25 -12.25
CA LYS A 21 29.73 -1.04 -11.10
C LYS A 21 28.84 -0.87 -9.86
N MET A 22 28.16 0.26 -9.72
CA MET A 22 27.37 0.61 -8.53
C MET A 22 26.03 -0.14 -8.42
N GLY A 23 25.71 -1.03 -9.37
CA GLY A 23 24.45 -1.78 -9.36
C GLY A 23 23.24 -0.90 -9.68
N LYS A 24 22.03 -1.44 -9.49
CA LYS A 24 20.81 -0.64 -9.65
C LYS A 24 20.69 0.26 -8.41
N PRO A 25 20.44 1.58 -8.55
CA PRO A 25 20.07 2.41 -7.41
C PRO A 25 18.87 1.74 -6.72
N GLU A 26 18.87 1.71 -5.38
CA GLU A 26 17.73 1.24 -4.61
C GLU A 26 16.51 2.02 -5.12
N ALA A 27 15.61 1.34 -5.84
CA ALA A 27 14.38 1.96 -6.26
C ALA A 27 13.74 2.53 -4.99
N PRO A 28 13.29 3.80 -5.00
CA PRO A 28 12.66 4.39 -3.82
C PRO A 28 11.61 3.39 -3.38
N VAL A 29 11.72 2.92 -2.13
CA VAL A 29 10.86 1.87 -1.58
C VAL A 29 9.44 2.23 -1.94
N VAL A 30 8.90 1.57 -2.97
CA VAL A 30 7.55 1.83 -3.42
C VAL A 30 6.72 1.29 -2.28
N VAL A 31 6.28 2.19 -1.41
CA VAL A 31 5.43 1.88 -0.27
C VAL A 31 4.20 1.26 -0.89
N LYS A 32 4.17 -0.08 -0.90
CA LYS A 32 3.11 -0.85 -1.52
C LYS A 32 1.83 -0.30 -0.91
N PRO A 33 0.88 0.23 -1.70
CA PRO A 33 -0.35 0.79 -1.14
C PRO A 33 -0.93 -0.30 -0.26
N ARG A 34 -1.12 0.01 1.03
CA ARG A 34 -1.75 -0.90 1.99
C ARG A 34 -3.08 -1.27 1.36
N GLY A 35 -3.19 -2.51 0.88
CA GLY A 35 -4.42 -3.00 0.29
C GLY A 35 -5.58 -2.85 1.26
N PRO A 36 -6.83 -2.91 0.78
CA PRO A 36 -8.01 -2.74 1.62
C PRO A 36 -7.91 -3.65 2.84
N GLN A 37 -7.86 -3.04 4.02
CA GLN A 37 -7.71 -3.76 5.27
C GLN A 37 -8.99 -4.57 5.49
N LYS A 38 -8.88 -5.89 5.33
CA LYS A 38 -10.00 -6.80 5.56
C LYS A 38 -10.32 -6.77 7.05
N SER A 39 -11.58 -6.49 7.39
CA SER A 39 -12.04 -6.58 8.78
C SER A 39 -11.82 -7.99 9.32
N PRO A 40 -11.36 -8.15 10.58
CA PRO A 40 -11.09 -9.47 11.17
C PRO A 40 -12.36 -10.28 11.44
N ILE A 41 -13.54 -9.65 11.36
CA ILE A 41 -14.83 -10.27 11.59
C ILE A 41 -15.56 -10.51 10.26
N SER A 42 -16.15 -11.70 10.12
CA SER A 42 -16.95 -12.01 8.94
C SER A 42 -18.25 -11.19 8.93
N LYS A 43 -18.78 -10.91 7.73
CA LYS A 43 -20.08 -10.22 7.58
C LYS A 43 -21.22 -10.97 8.28
N GLY A 44 -21.17 -12.31 8.31
CA GLY A 44 -22.17 -13.14 8.99
C GLY A 44 -22.22 -12.90 10.50
N TRP A 45 -21.06 -12.74 11.15
CA TRP A 45 -20.99 -12.41 12.58
C TRP A 45 -21.57 -11.03 12.88
N ILE A 46 -21.33 -10.04 12.02
CA ILE A 46 -21.92 -8.70 12.16
C ILE A 46 -23.46 -8.79 12.12
N VAL A 47 -24.01 -9.52 11.15
CA VAL A 47 -25.46 -9.71 11.02
C VAL A 47 -26.05 -10.42 12.24
N LEU A 48 -25.39 -11.46 12.74
CA LEU A 48 -25.82 -12.18 13.94
C LEU A 48 -25.84 -11.26 15.16
N LEU A 49 -24.78 -10.48 15.37
CA LEU A 49 -24.70 -9.53 16.49
C LEU A 49 -25.77 -8.43 16.39
N ALA A 50 -26.00 -7.88 15.19
CA ALA A 50 -27.05 -6.91 14.95
C ALA A 50 -28.44 -7.50 15.24
N PHE A 51 -28.68 -8.75 14.84
CA PHE A 51 -29.91 -9.47 15.18
C PHE A 51 -30.03 -9.73 16.68
N MET A 52 -28.95 -10.01 17.40
CA MET A 52 -29.03 -10.21 18.86
C MET A 52 -29.39 -8.91 19.59
N LEU A 53 -28.92 -7.76 19.08
CA LEU A 53 -29.24 -6.44 19.63
C LEU A 53 -30.66 -5.98 19.27
N CYS A 54 -31.10 -6.21 18.03
CA CYS A 54 -32.36 -5.67 17.49
C CYS A 54 -33.46 -6.72 17.26
N GLY A 55 -33.19 -8.00 17.57
CA GLY A 55 -34.07 -9.11 17.21
C GLY A 55 -35.43 -9.03 17.90
N GLY A 56 -35.47 -8.61 19.16
CA GLY A 56 -36.72 -8.38 19.89
C GLY A 56 -37.60 -7.33 19.23
N LEU A 57 -37.01 -6.22 18.76
CA LEU A 57 -37.74 -5.18 18.01
C LEU A 57 -38.28 -5.71 16.69
N LEU A 58 -37.50 -6.55 16.01
CA LEU A 58 -37.91 -7.22 14.77
C LEU A 58 -39.15 -8.11 14.99
N PHE A 59 -39.20 -8.87 16.09
CA PHE A 59 -40.37 -9.67 16.45
C PHE A 59 -41.57 -8.81 16.87
N GLU A 60 -41.34 -7.68 17.54
CA GLU A 60 -42.41 -6.75 17.92
C GLU A 60 -43.06 -6.10 16.70
N LEU A 61 -42.26 -5.70 15.71
CA LEU A 61 -42.75 -5.21 14.42
C LEU A 61 -43.53 -6.30 13.68
N LEU A 62 -43.01 -7.53 13.62
CA LEU A 62 -43.73 -8.65 12.99
C LEU A 62 -45.08 -8.90 13.66
N ARG A 63 -45.15 -8.85 15.00
CA ARG A 63 -46.41 -8.97 15.77
C ARG A 63 -47.41 -7.83 15.51
N MET A 64 -46.94 -6.68 15.02
CA MET A 64 -47.85 -5.58 14.68
C MET A 64 -48.57 -5.83 13.34
N PHE A 65 -47.99 -6.64 12.45
CA PHE A 65 -48.52 -6.93 11.13
C PHE A 65 -49.16 -8.33 11.00
N PHE A 66 -48.79 -9.29 11.86
CA PHE A 66 -49.33 -10.65 11.95
C PHE A 66 -49.97 -10.89 13.32
#